data_AF-A0A7S8A7J8-F1
#
_entry.id   AF-A0A7S8A7J8-F1
#
_cell.length_a   1.000
_cell.length_b   1.000
_cell.length_c   1.000
_cell.angle_alpha   90.00
_cell.angle_beta   90.00
_cell.angle_gamma   90.00
#
_symmetry.space_group_name_H-M   'P 1'
#
loop_
_entity.id
_entity.type
_entity.pdbx_description
1 polymer ?
#
loop_
_entity_poly.entity_id
_entity_poly.type
_entity_poly.pdbx_seq_one_letter_code
_entity_poly.pdbx_strand_id
1 'polypeptide(L)'
;MTHHHLHSSPETCHWGFFEAALKPVLTIASGDEVTVDTISGGPDMLPDRDKFHIPPEMHEVHARNERMLPGHILTGPIAVEGAEPGDVLAVEILDVQLRQDWGWNMIKPLSGTLPDDFHETRILNIPLDRTRMTGRMPWGLDLPLKPFFGVMGVSPPPAWGRISSLVPRAMGGNLDNKELGAGATLYLPVFVPGAMFSCGDGHGVQGDGEVCVTAIETALQGRFRLTLRKDLKFDYPRAETATHYMTMAMDPDLDQCVVRALRDMIALLGETRNLSREDAYTLCSLAADLRVTQTVNGSKGIHCMIEKAIVHG
;
A
#
# COMPACT_ATOMS: atom_id res chain seq x y z
N MET A 1 1.87 -15.38 20.68
CA MET A 1 2.48 -14.60 19.60
C MET A 1 3.38 -15.53 18.82
N THR A 2 2.89 -15.95 17.67
CA THR A 2 3.57 -16.85 16.72
C THR A 2 4.05 -16.04 15.53
N HIS A 3 5.15 -16.46 14.91
CA HIS A 3 5.65 -15.89 13.66
C HIS A 3 5.40 -16.86 12.51
N HIS A 4 4.74 -16.38 11.46
CA HIS A 4 4.41 -17.11 10.24
C HIS A 4 5.20 -16.56 9.04
N HIS A 5 5.38 -17.37 7.99
CA HIS A 5 5.94 -16.93 6.72
C HIS A 5 5.02 -17.37 5.58
N LEU A 6 4.50 -16.40 4.82
CA LEU A 6 3.71 -16.60 3.63
C LEU A 6 4.57 -16.28 2.39
N HIS A 7 5.07 -17.32 1.73
CA HIS A 7 5.79 -17.19 0.46
C HIS A 7 4.82 -16.82 -0.67
N SER A 8 5.27 -16.00 -1.64
CA SER A 8 4.57 -15.78 -2.89
C SER A 8 4.64 -17.04 -3.75
N SER A 9 3.49 -17.56 -4.15
CA SER A 9 3.35 -18.72 -5.02
C SER A 9 2.00 -18.67 -5.76
N PRO A 10 1.78 -19.54 -6.75
CA PRO A 10 0.48 -19.65 -7.40
C PRO A 10 -0.70 -19.89 -6.45
N GLU A 11 -0.46 -20.59 -5.34
CA GLU A 11 -1.45 -20.93 -4.32
C GLU A 11 -1.73 -19.79 -3.34
N THR A 12 -0.78 -18.88 -3.15
CA THR A 12 -0.87 -17.79 -2.17
C THR A 12 -1.07 -16.42 -2.81
N CYS A 13 -0.90 -16.32 -4.13
CA CYS A 13 -1.12 -15.09 -4.87
C CYS A 13 -2.47 -15.06 -5.59
N HIS A 14 -3.04 -13.87 -5.70
CA HIS A 14 -4.17 -13.58 -6.59
C HIS A 14 -3.85 -12.34 -7.43
N TRP A 15 -4.38 -12.27 -8.64
CA TRP A 15 -3.93 -11.27 -9.61
C TRP A 15 -5.04 -10.32 -10.05
N GLY A 16 -4.89 -9.08 -9.57
CA GLY A 16 -5.53 -7.91 -10.15
C GLY A 16 -6.76 -7.45 -9.39
N PHE A 17 -7.16 -8.13 -8.31
CA PHE A 17 -8.43 -7.86 -7.68
C PHE A 17 -8.43 -8.01 -6.16
N PHE A 18 -9.46 -7.47 -5.53
CA PHE A 18 -9.92 -7.86 -4.21
C PHE A 18 -11.37 -8.35 -4.30
N GLU A 19 -11.72 -9.35 -3.50
CA GLU A 19 -13.07 -9.92 -3.46
C GLU A 19 -13.34 -10.55 -2.08
N ALA A 20 -14.59 -10.43 -1.60
CA ALA A 20 -15.02 -10.99 -0.33
C ALA A 20 -15.05 -12.54 -0.31
N ALA A 21 -15.22 -13.16 -1.47
CA ALA A 21 -15.37 -14.61 -1.62
C ALA A 21 -14.05 -15.39 -1.66
N LEU A 22 -12.90 -14.70 -1.60
CA LEU A 22 -11.59 -15.36 -1.53
C LEU A 22 -11.50 -16.21 -0.25
N LYS A 23 -10.88 -17.38 -0.38
CA LYS A 23 -10.56 -18.24 0.77
C LYS A 23 -9.22 -17.82 1.36
N PRO A 24 -9.03 -17.90 2.69
CA PRO A 24 -7.75 -17.58 3.29
C PRO A 24 -6.70 -18.61 2.88
N VAL A 25 -5.50 -18.13 2.58
CA VAL A 25 -4.32 -18.97 2.31
C VAL A 25 -3.49 -19.19 3.57
N LEU A 26 -3.75 -18.38 4.60
CA LEU A 26 -3.20 -18.48 5.95
C LEU A 26 -4.24 -17.96 6.95
N THR A 27 -4.31 -18.54 8.14
CA THR A 27 -5.10 -18.03 9.26
C THR A 27 -4.20 -17.88 10.48
N ILE A 28 -4.24 -16.74 11.14
CA ILE A 28 -3.38 -16.40 12.29
C ILE A 28 -4.20 -15.83 13.45
N ALA A 29 -3.64 -15.85 14.66
CA ALA A 29 -4.23 -15.17 15.80
C ALA A 29 -3.95 -13.66 15.76
N SER A 30 -4.83 -12.85 16.36
CA SER A 30 -4.57 -11.42 16.57
C SER A 30 -3.27 -11.20 17.35
N GLY A 31 -2.42 -10.30 16.86
CA GLY A 31 -1.11 -9.96 17.43
C GLY A 31 0.04 -10.86 16.96
N ASP A 32 -0.23 -11.87 16.13
CA ASP A 32 0.82 -12.67 15.49
C ASP A 32 1.61 -11.84 14.45
N GLU A 33 2.85 -12.27 14.20
CA GLU A 33 3.69 -11.73 13.14
C GLU A 33 3.62 -12.60 11.89
N VAL A 34 3.65 -11.96 10.73
CA VAL A 34 3.71 -12.64 9.43
C VAL A 34 4.75 -11.96 8.54
N THR A 35 5.67 -12.75 8.02
CA THR A 35 6.53 -12.35 6.89
C THR A 35 5.81 -12.70 5.59
N VAL A 36 5.63 -11.74 4.70
CA VAL A 36 4.98 -11.91 3.40
C VAL A 36 5.97 -11.60 2.30
N ASP A 37 6.16 -12.56 1.41
CA ASP A 37 6.92 -12.38 0.18
C ASP A 37 5.98 -11.90 -0.93
N THR A 38 6.39 -10.89 -1.68
CA THR A 38 5.65 -10.40 -2.84
C THR A 38 6.50 -10.47 -4.10
N ILE A 39 5.83 -10.44 -5.24
CA ILE A 39 6.41 -10.29 -6.57
C ILE A 39 5.75 -9.09 -7.26
N SER A 40 6.44 -8.47 -8.22
CA SER A 40 5.93 -7.30 -8.94
C SER A 40 6.07 -7.46 -10.45
N GLY A 41 5.11 -6.90 -11.20
CA GLY A 41 5.11 -6.88 -12.66
C GLY A 41 4.52 -8.12 -13.32
N GLY A 42 3.99 -7.93 -14.53
CA GLY A 42 3.60 -9.01 -15.43
C GLY A 42 4.77 -9.48 -16.31
N PRO A 43 4.53 -10.46 -17.20
CA PRO A 43 5.53 -10.94 -18.17
C PRO A 43 6.17 -9.83 -19.02
N ASP A 44 5.41 -8.76 -19.26
CA ASP A 44 5.80 -7.57 -20.02
C ASP A 44 6.78 -6.65 -19.30
N MET A 45 6.98 -6.82 -17.99
CA MET A 45 7.90 -6.03 -17.16
C MET A 45 9.18 -6.78 -16.81
N LEU A 46 9.26 -8.07 -17.13
CA LEU A 46 10.42 -8.89 -16.81
C LEU A 46 11.67 -8.35 -17.50
N PRO A 47 12.80 -8.28 -16.79
CA PRO A 47 14.04 -7.79 -17.35
C PRO A 47 14.69 -8.89 -18.21
N ASP A 48 15.79 -8.53 -18.85
CA ASP A 48 16.69 -9.49 -19.48
C ASP A 48 17.25 -10.47 -18.43
N ARG A 49 16.88 -11.75 -18.56
CA ARG A 49 17.29 -12.83 -17.64
C ARG A 49 18.80 -13.07 -17.61
N ASP A 50 19.52 -12.65 -18.65
CA ASP A 50 20.97 -12.81 -18.70
C ASP A 50 21.66 -11.70 -17.87
N LYS A 51 20.91 -10.68 -17.42
CA LYS A 51 21.40 -9.53 -16.64
C LYS A 51 20.93 -9.52 -15.18
N PHE A 52 19.77 -10.09 -14.89
CA PHE A 52 19.14 -9.99 -13.59
C PHE A 52 18.60 -11.32 -13.10
N HIS A 53 18.60 -11.49 -11.78
CA HIS A 53 17.95 -12.64 -11.17
C HIS A 53 16.43 -12.44 -11.13
N ILE A 54 15.70 -13.27 -11.86
CA ILE A 54 14.23 -13.34 -11.79
C ILE A 54 13.86 -14.49 -10.85
N PRO A 55 13.14 -14.23 -9.74
CA PRO A 55 12.69 -15.28 -8.84
C PRO A 55 11.82 -16.32 -9.57
N PRO A 56 12.09 -17.64 -9.41
CA PRO A 56 11.34 -18.68 -10.14
C PRO A 56 9.82 -18.63 -9.94
N GLU A 57 9.38 -18.29 -8.73
CA GLU A 57 7.95 -18.19 -8.40
C GLU A 57 7.22 -17.13 -9.24
N MET A 58 7.93 -16.10 -9.75
CA MET A 58 7.34 -15.10 -10.61
C MET A 58 6.86 -15.72 -11.93
N HIS A 59 7.66 -16.60 -12.53
CA HIS A 59 7.27 -17.35 -13.73
C HIS A 59 6.12 -18.32 -13.46
N GLU A 60 6.13 -18.99 -12.30
CA GLU A 60 5.06 -19.92 -11.93
C GLU A 60 3.73 -19.19 -11.75
N VAL A 61 3.72 -18.05 -11.05
CA VAL A 61 2.51 -17.22 -10.87
C VAL A 61 2.03 -16.69 -12.21
N HIS A 62 2.92 -16.20 -13.08
CA HIS A 62 2.53 -15.74 -14.42
C HIS A 62 1.88 -16.84 -15.26
N ALA A 63 2.30 -18.09 -15.11
CA ALA A 63 1.79 -19.22 -15.88
C ALA A 63 0.48 -19.80 -15.31
N ARG A 64 0.29 -19.77 -13.99
CA ARG A 64 -0.79 -20.48 -13.30
C ARG A 64 -1.91 -19.58 -12.79
N ASN A 65 -1.66 -18.29 -12.65
CA ASN A 65 -2.64 -17.34 -12.13
C ASN A 65 -3.14 -16.48 -13.28
N GLU A 66 -4.42 -16.62 -13.59
CA GLU A 66 -5.08 -15.74 -14.56
C GLU A 66 -5.17 -14.32 -13.99
N ARG A 67 -4.81 -13.33 -14.81
CA ARG A 67 -5.05 -11.91 -14.50
C ARG A 67 -6.54 -11.61 -14.63
N MET A 68 -7.30 -11.80 -13.54
CA MET A 68 -8.76 -11.68 -13.54
C MET A 68 -9.25 -10.25 -13.82
N LEU A 69 -8.50 -9.25 -13.37
CA LEU A 69 -8.72 -7.82 -13.63
C LEU A 69 -7.37 -7.10 -13.81
N PRO A 70 -7.32 -5.90 -14.40
CA PRO A 70 -6.12 -5.07 -14.37
C PRO A 70 -5.67 -4.77 -12.94
N GLY A 71 -4.36 -4.73 -12.71
CA GLY A 71 -3.76 -4.38 -11.42
C GLY A 71 -2.66 -5.35 -10.98
N HIS A 72 -2.48 -5.42 -9.68
CA HIS A 72 -1.29 -5.94 -9.01
C HIS A 72 -1.40 -7.44 -8.72
N ILE A 73 -0.26 -8.09 -8.57
CA ILE A 73 -0.17 -9.44 -7.99
C ILE A 73 -0.09 -9.28 -6.47
N LEU A 74 -1.02 -9.88 -5.75
CA LEU A 74 -1.16 -9.72 -4.31
C LEU A 74 -0.96 -11.06 -3.61
N THR A 75 -0.15 -11.07 -2.54
CA THR A 75 0.02 -12.25 -1.69
C THR A 75 -0.99 -12.19 -0.54
N GLY A 76 -1.79 -13.25 -0.38
CA GLY A 76 -2.90 -13.33 0.56
C GLY A 76 -4.12 -14.03 -0.04
N PRO A 77 -5.31 -13.92 0.58
CA PRO A 77 -5.59 -13.22 1.83
C PRO A 77 -5.21 -14.02 3.08
N ILE A 78 -4.73 -13.31 4.10
CA ILE A 78 -4.47 -13.80 5.45
C ILE A 78 -5.69 -13.49 6.31
N ALA A 79 -6.30 -14.51 6.91
CA ALA A 79 -7.36 -14.34 7.89
C ALA A 79 -6.78 -14.10 9.30
N VAL A 80 -7.37 -13.18 10.05
CA VAL A 80 -7.09 -12.95 11.47
C VAL A 80 -8.29 -13.45 12.28
N GLU A 81 -8.05 -14.42 13.17
CA GLU A 81 -9.08 -15.05 13.98
C GLU A 81 -9.88 -14.02 14.80
N GLY A 82 -11.21 -14.15 14.78
CA GLY A 82 -12.12 -13.30 15.54
C GLY A 82 -12.38 -11.91 14.96
N ALA A 83 -11.77 -11.55 13.83
CA ALA A 83 -12.10 -10.33 13.10
C ALA A 83 -13.49 -10.43 12.47
N GLU A 84 -14.31 -9.41 12.66
CA GLU A 84 -15.70 -9.30 12.21
C GLU A 84 -15.95 -7.91 11.57
N PRO A 85 -16.95 -7.77 10.68
CA PRO A 85 -17.30 -6.48 10.10
C PRO A 85 -17.54 -5.40 11.16
N GLY A 86 -16.89 -4.24 10.99
CA GLY A 86 -16.95 -3.11 11.93
C GLY A 86 -15.77 -3.02 12.90
N ASP A 87 -14.95 -4.06 13.00
CA ASP A 87 -13.65 -3.97 13.67
C ASP A 87 -12.64 -3.17 12.84
N VAL A 88 -11.47 -2.90 13.42
CA VAL A 88 -10.30 -2.36 12.71
C VAL A 88 -9.14 -3.35 12.78
N LEU A 89 -8.48 -3.61 11.67
CA LEU A 89 -7.22 -4.31 11.62
C LEU A 89 -6.07 -3.30 11.67
N ALA A 90 -5.25 -3.35 12.73
CA ALA A 90 -3.98 -2.63 12.80
C ALA A 90 -2.88 -3.49 12.16
N VAL A 91 -2.30 -2.98 11.09
CA VAL A 91 -1.20 -3.57 10.34
C VAL A 91 0.06 -2.80 10.72
N GLU A 92 0.80 -3.31 11.69
CA GLU A 92 2.10 -2.74 12.09
C GLU A 92 3.17 -3.26 11.13
N ILE A 93 3.83 -2.35 10.41
CA ILE A 93 4.86 -2.68 9.42
C ILE A 93 6.19 -2.72 10.16
N LEU A 94 6.67 -3.92 10.47
CA LEU A 94 7.86 -4.11 11.31
C LEU A 94 9.16 -4.01 10.52
N ASP A 95 9.14 -4.46 9.26
CA ASP A 95 10.31 -4.48 8.38
C ASP A 95 9.88 -4.56 6.90
N VAL A 96 10.68 -3.97 6.01
CA VAL A 96 10.49 -4.03 4.55
C VAL A 96 11.84 -4.18 3.87
N GLN A 97 12.03 -5.29 3.15
CA GLN A 97 13.30 -5.66 2.53
C GLN A 97 13.15 -5.92 1.03
N LEU A 98 14.17 -5.56 0.25
CA LEU A 98 14.25 -5.91 -1.18
C LEU A 98 14.50 -7.42 -1.33
N ARG A 99 13.67 -8.10 -2.14
CA ARG A 99 13.83 -9.52 -2.48
C ARG A 99 14.61 -9.78 -3.76
N GLN A 100 14.73 -8.78 -4.63
CA GLN A 100 15.41 -8.89 -5.91
C GLN A 100 16.39 -7.73 -6.13
N ASP A 101 17.28 -7.89 -7.11
CA ASP A 101 18.35 -6.94 -7.46
C ASP A 101 17.97 -6.02 -8.63
N TRP A 102 16.68 -5.94 -8.93
CA TRP A 102 16.15 -5.09 -9.98
C TRP A 102 14.79 -4.52 -9.62
N GLY A 103 14.43 -3.40 -10.23
CA GLY A 103 13.08 -2.90 -10.27
C GLY A 103 12.70 -2.46 -11.67
N TRP A 104 11.47 -2.02 -11.85
CA TRP A 104 11.02 -1.48 -13.12
C TRP A 104 10.25 -0.18 -12.92
N ASN A 105 10.32 0.69 -13.93
CA ASN A 105 9.53 1.90 -14.01
C ASN A 105 9.04 2.03 -15.45
N MET A 106 7.85 2.58 -15.63
CA MET A 106 7.23 2.72 -16.93
C MET A 106 6.68 4.12 -17.17
N ILE A 107 6.77 4.57 -18.42
CA ILE A 107 5.88 5.59 -18.98
C ILE A 107 4.96 4.87 -19.97
N LYS A 108 3.65 5.13 -19.85
CA LYS A 108 2.62 4.59 -20.74
C LYS A 108 1.81 5.76 -21.32
N PRO A 109 1.68 5.88 -22.65
CA PRO A 109 0.84 6.90 -23.27
C PRO A 109 -0.60 6.86 -22.75
N LEU A 110 -1.24 8.03 -22.65
CA LEU A 110 -2.61 8.19 -22.14
C LEU A 110 -2.77 7.76 -20.67
N SER A 111 -1.69 7.79 -19.89
CA SER A 111 -1.68 7.40 -18.47
C SER A 111 -0.76 8.31 -17.67
N GLY A 112 -0.89 8.26 -16.34
CA GLY A 112 -0.13 9.10 -15.42
C GLY A 112 -0.77 10.49 -15.25
N THR A 113 -0.07 11.38 -14.55
CA THR A 113 -0.49 12.77 -14.36
C THR A 113 -0.47 13.57 -15.67
N LEU A 114 0.34 13.12 -16.64
CA LEU A 114 0.56 13.78 -17.94
C LEU A 114 0.18 12.83 -19.10
N PRO A 115 -1.12 12.51 -19.27
CA PRO A 115 -1.56 11.51 -20.24
C PRO A 115 -1.25 11.89 -21.70
N ASP A 116 -1.11 13.19 -22.00
CA ASP A 116 -0.98 13.71 -23.37
C ASP A 116 0.45 14.09 -23.77
N ASP A 117 1.41 14.08 -22.83
CA ASP A 117 2.75 14.64 -23.06
C ASP A 117 3.77 13.63 -23.59
N PHE A 118 3.56 12.33 -23.33
CA PHE A 118 4.47 11.26 -23.72
C PHE A 118 3.77 10.28 -24.66
N HIS A 119 4.28 10.18 -25.89
CA HIS A 119 3.64 9.41 -26.97
C HIS A 119 4.21 8.00 -27.16
N GLU A 120 5.31 7.67 -26.48
CA GLU A 120 5.97 6.37 -26.58
C GLU A 120 5.99 5.66 -25.22
N THR A 121 5.74 4.35 -25.24
CA THR A 121 5.97 3.50 -24.06
C THR A 121 7.45 3.43 -23.78
N ARG A 122 7.83 3.67 -22.52
CA ARG A 122 9.19 3.50 -22.04
C ARG A 122 9.17 2.58 -20.84
N ILE A 123 9.94 1.49 -20.88
CA ILE A 123 10.14 0.60 -19.74
C ILE A 123 11.62 0.69 -19.36
N LEU A 124 11.89 0.88 -18.07
CA LEU A 124 13.23 0.85 -17.49
C LEU A 124 13.33 -0.35 -16.57
N ASN A 125 14.30 -1.24 -16.78
CA ASN A 125 14.76 -2.17 -15.75
C ASN A 125 15.94 -1.52 -15.02
N ILE A 126 15.79 -1.32 -13.72
CA ILE A 126 16.67 -0.53 -12.88
C ILE A 126 17.44 -1.49 -11.96
N PRO A 127 18.78 -1.59 -12.06
CA PRO A 127 19.57 -2.34 -11.09
C PRO A 127 19.45 -1.76 -9.68
N LEU A 128 19.22 -2.63 -8.69
CA LEU A 128 19.11 -2.27 -7.28
C LEU A 128 20.29 -2.87 -6.50
N ASP A 129 21.03 -2.00 -5.82
CA ASP A 129 22.03 -2.41 -4.84
C ASP A 129 21.36 -2.58 -3.47
N ARG A 130 21.20 -3.83 -3.04
CA ARG A 130 20.54 -4.20 -1.78
C ARG A 130 21.38 -3.92 -0.53
N THR A 131 22.69 -3.69 -0.69
CA THR A 131 23.58 -3.33 0.42
C THR A 131 23.62 -1.82 0.59
N ARG A 132 23.78 -1.06 -0.50
CA ARG A 132 23.81 0.41 -0.50
C ARG A 132 22.43 1.04 -0.45
N MET A 133 21.37 0.27 -0.71
CA MET A 133 19.99 0.74 -0.83
C MET A 133 19.87 1.85 -1.88
N THR A 134 20.36 1.58 -3.10
CA THR A 134 20.32 2.52 -4.22
C THR A 134 19.87 1.86 -5.52
N GLY A 135 19.08 2.56 -6.33
CA GLY A 135 18.76 2.18 -7.71
C GLY A 135 19.60 2.95 -8.71
N ARG A 136 20.26 2.26 -9.66
CA ARG A 136 21.12 2.89 -10.68
C ARG A 136 20.30 3.33 -11.88
N MET A 137 20.12 4.64 -12.04
CA MET A 137 19.43 5.21 -13.19
C MET A 137 20.29 5.11 -14.46
N PRO A 138 19.68 4.97 -15.65
CA PRO A 138 20.44 4.89 -16.92
C PRO A 138 21.23 6.17 -17.25
N TRP A 139 20.90 7.31 -16.63
CA TRP A 139 21.66 8.56 -16.72
C TRP A 139 22.75 8.73 -15.64
N GLY A 140 23.06 7.67 -14.90
CA GLY A 140 24.21 7.62 -14.00
C GLY A 140 23.98 8.12 -12.57
N LEU A 141 22.73 8.39 -12.19
CA LEU A 141 22.34 8.73 -10.81
C LEU A 141 22.16 7.45 -9.97
N ASP A 142 22.73 7.41 -8.77
CA ASP A 142 22.37 6.44 -7.73
C ASP A 142 21.24 7.05 -6.88
N LEU A 143 20.01 6.58 -7.08
CA LEU A 143 18.83 7.08 -6.36
C LEU A 143 18.67 6.31 -5.04
N PRO A 144 18.61 6.96 -3.87
CA PRO A 144 18.35 6.29 -2.61
C PRO A 144 17.00 5.57 -2.61
N LEU A 145 16.98 4.35 -2.09
CA LEU A 145 15.77 3.53 -1.94
C LEU A 145 15.16 3.73 -0.55
N LYS A 146 13.84 3.79 -0.49
CA LYS A 146 13.04 3.78 0.74
C LYS A 146 11.86 2.83 0.52
N PRO A 147 12.06 1.51 0.67
CA PRO A 147 11.05 0.55 0.26
C PRO A 147 9.78 0.59 1.10
N PHE A 148 8.63 0.40 0.45
CA PHE A 148 7.32 0.26 1.08
C PHE A 148 6.35 -0.48 0.13
N PHE A 149 5.18 -0.87 0.63
CA PHE A 149 4.14 -1.52 -0.17
C PHE A 149 3.11 -0.49 -0.65
N GLY A 150 2.90 -0.39 -1.96
CA GLY A 150 1.83 0.41 -2.56
C GLY A 150 0.45 -0.15 -2.25
N VAL A 151 0.32 -1.50 -2.30
CA VAL A 151 -0.92 -2.20 -1.96
C VAL A 151 -0.87 -2.88 -0.59
N MET A 152 -1.74 -2.41 0.30
CA MET A 152 -2.13 -3.11 1.53
C MET A 152 -3.63 -2.96 1.74
N GLY A 153 -4.36 -4.06 1.83
CA GLY A 153 -5.82 -4.01 1.96
C GLY A 153 -6.44 -5.25 2.55
N VAL A 154 -7.65 -5.09 3.09
CA VAL A 154 -8.54 -6.16 3.54
C VAL A 154 -9.56 -6.50 2.46
N SER A 155 -10.27 -7.62 2.55
CA SER A 155 -11.33 -7.90 1.57
C SER A 155 -12.45 -6.85 1.66
N PRO A 156 -13.03 -6.44 0.51
CA PRO A 156 -14.08 -5.45 0.44
C PRO A 156 -15.41 -5.99 0.99
N PRO A 157 -16.40 -5.13 1.23
CA PRO A 157 -17.78 -5.56 1.47
C PRO A 157 -18.28 -6.52 0.38
N PRO A 158 -19.02 -7.60 0.72
CA PRO A 158 -19.52 -8.56 -0.27
C PRO A 158 -20.36 -7.91 -1.38
N ALA A 159 -21.11 -6.85 -1.06
CA ALA A 159 -21.95 -6.13 -1.99
C ALA A 159 -21.17 -5.41 -3.12
N TRP A 160 -19.86 -5.21 -2.97
CA TRP A 160 -19.03 -4.60 -4.03
C TRP A 160 -18.63 -5.61 -5.12
N GLY A 161 -18.82 -6.91 -4.86
CA GLY A 161 -18.32 -7.97 -5.73
C GLY A 161 -16.80 -7.93 -5.87
N ARG A 162 -16.29 -8.41 -7.00
CA ARG A 162 -14.88 -8.33 -7.36
C ARG A 162 -14.55 -6.92 -7.86
N ILE A 163 -13.54 -6.31 -7.27
CA ILE A 163 -13.02 -4.99 -7.67
C ILE A 163 -11.56 -5.09 -8.09
N SER A 164 -11.14 -4.24 -9.02
CA SER A 164 -9.72 -4.15 -9.40
C SER A 164 -8.89 -3.65 -8.22
N SER A 165 -7.67 -4.19 -8.11
CA SER A 165 -6.65 -3.76 -7.16
C SER A 165 -5.99 -2.43 -7.52
N LEU A 166 -6.35 -1.79 -8.65
CA LEU A 166 -5.80 -0.49 -9.06
C LEU A 166 -6.34 0.67 -8.23
N VAL A 167 -7.60 0.62 -7.80
CA VAL A 167 -8.28 1.78 -7.20
C VAL A 167 -8.31 1.62 -5.69
N PRO A 168 -7.65 2.49 -4.90
CA PRO A 168 -7.78 2.45 -3.44
C PRO A 168 -9.17 2.87 -2.99
N ARG A 169 -9.63 2.28 -1.88
CA ARG A 169 -10.97 2.49 -1.31
C ARG A 169 -10.92 2.39 0.22
N ALA A 170 -12.08 2.32 0.85
CA ALA A 170 -12.20 2.15 2.30
C ALA A 170 -11.49 0.89 2.84
N MET A 171 -11.30 -0.15 2.01
CA MET A 171 -10.59 -1.38 2.39
C MET A 171 -9.06 -1.26 2.36
N GLY A 172 -8.53 -0.07 2.05
CA GLY A 172 -7.13 0.11 1.67
C GLY A 172 -6.97 -0.12 0.17
N GLY A 173 -6.10 -1.05 -0.21
CA GLY A 173 -5.77 -1.33 -1.60
C GLY A 173 -4.55 -0.52 -2.03
N ASN A 174 -4.56 0.00 -3.26
CA ASN A 174 -3.43 0.73 -3.87
C ASN A 174 -3.27 2.15 -3.31
N LEU A 175 -2.80 2.23 -2.07
CA LEU A 175 -2.70 3.48 -1.34
C LEU A 175 -1.55 4.34 -1.84
N ASP A 176 -0.43 3.71 -2.22
CA ASP A 176 0.80 4.37 -2.72
C ASP A 176 1.29 5.50 -1.81
N ASN A 177 1.16 5.25 -0.51
CA ASN A 177 1.57 6.19 0.51
C ASN A 177 2.95 5.79 1.05
N LYS A 178 3.99 6.49 0.60
CA LYS A 178 5.39 6.27 0.98
C LYS A 178 5.68 6.42 2.48
N GLU A 179 4.75 6.97 3.26
CA GLU A 179 4.87 7.06 4.71
C GLU A 179 4.49 5.72 5.41
N LEU A 180 3.87 4.78 4.68
CA LEU A 180 3.57 3.42 5.13
C LEU A 180 4.78 2.47 4.96
N GLY A 181 5.94 2.92 5.42
CA GLY A 181 7.17 2.12 5.49
C GLY A 181 7.34 1.40 6.83
N ALA A 182 8.50 0.76 7.01
CA ALA A 182 8.85 0.14 8.30
C ALA A 182 8.76 1.14 9.46
N GLY A 183 8.12 0.72 10.55
CA GLY A 183 7.80 1.51 11.73
C GLY A 183 6.45 2.24 11.69
N ALA A 184 5.73 2.20 10.57
CA ALA A 184 4.37 2.74 10.48
C ALA A 184 3.31 1.68 10.85
N THR A 185 2.14 2.14 11.27
CA THR A 185 0.94 1.31 11.48
C THR A 185 -0.17 1.82 10.58
N LEU A 186 -0.74 0.93 9.77
CA LEU A 186 -1.94 1.19 8.96
C LEU A 186 -3.16 0.58 9.64
N TYR A 187 -4.23 1.34 9.77
CA TYR A 187 -5.50 0.91 10.34
C TYR A 187 -6.53 0.73 9.23
N LEU A 188 -7.01 -0.50 9.03
CA LEU A 188 -7.95 -0.87 7.97
C LEU A 188 -9.30 -1.27 8.58
N PRO A 189 -10.42 -0.65 8.17
CA PRO A 189 -11.73 -1.08 8.62
C PRO A 189 -12.09 -2.46 8.04
N VAL A 190 -12.57 -3.36 8.89
CA VAL A 190 -12.90 -4.74 8.53
C VAL A 190 -14.32 -4.81 7.95
N PHE A 191 -14.46 -5.45 6.79
CA PHE A 191 -15.75 -5.60 6.09
C PHE A 191 -16.25 -7.03 5.99
N VAL A 192 -15.40 -8.02 6.27
CA VAL A 192 -15.73 -9.44 6.23
C VAL A 192 -15.08 -10.17 7.40
N PRO A 193 -15.64 -11.32 7.85
CA PRO A 193 -14.99 -12.15 8.85
C PRO A 193 -13.56 -12.50 8.45
N GLY A 194 -12.65 -12.46 9.42
CA GLY A 194 -11.23 -12.72 9.21
C GLY A 194 -10.42 -11.54 8.64
N ALA A 195 -11.04 -10.40 8.30
CA ALA A 195 -10.43 -9.26 7.61
C ALA A 195 -9.88 -9.56 6.20
N MET A 196 -9.19 -10.68 6.00
CA MET A 196 -8.70 -11.17 4.71
C MET A 196 -7.66 -10.22 4.10
N PHE A 197 -6.59 -9.97 4.86
CA PHE A 197 -5.51 -9.05 4.49
C PHE A 197 -4.66 -9.58 3.35
N SER A 198 -4.43 -8.77 2.31
CA SER A 198 -3.47 -9.03 1.24
C SER A 198 -2.55 -7.81 1.06
N CYS A 199 -1.33 -8.05 0.63
CA CYS A 199 -0.40 -7.00 0.24
C CYS A 199 0.38 -7.36 -1.02
N GLY A 200 0.94 -6.37 -1.68
CA GLY A 200 1.66 -6.51 -2.93
C GLY A 200 2.19 -5.15 -3.37
N ASP A 201 2.56 -5.07 -4.64
CA ASP A 201 2.99 -3.80 -5.26
C ASP A 201 4.17 -3.16 -4.51
N GLY A 202 5.30 -3.86 -4.52
CA GLY A 202 6.47 -3.41 -3.79
C GLY A 202 7.15 -2.25 -4.49
N HIS A 203 7.40 -1.15 -3.79
CA HIS A 203 8.10 0.00 -4.31
C HIS A 203 9.49 0.11 -3.69
N GLY A 204 10.53 0.28 -4.49
CA GLY A 204 11.88 0.59 -4.03
C GLY A 204 12.01 2.05 -3.60
N VAL A 205 11.33 2.97 -4.28
CA VAL A 205 11.17 4.37 -3.91
C VAL A 205 10.06 5.00 -4.74
N GLN A 206 9.32 5.95 -4.15
CA GLN A 206 8.26 6.71 -4.80
C GLN A 206 8.32 8.18 -4.38
N GLY A 207 8.01 9.09 -5.31
CA GLY A 207 7.70 10.48 -4.99
C GLY A 207 6.23 10.70 -4.63
N ASP A 208 5.90 11.85 -4.06
CA ASP A 208 4.49 12.23 -3.88
C ASP A 208 3.85 12.42 -5.26
N GLY A 209 2.73 11.73 -5.47
CA GLY A 209 1.95 11.80 -6.71
C GLY A 209 2.16 10.66 -7.69
N GLU A 210 3.24 9.87 -7.56
CA GLU A 210 3.53 8.71 -8.43
C GLU A 210 3.30 9.00 -9.93
N VAL A 211 3.89 10.11 -10.39
CA VAL A 211 3.34 10.87 -11.52
C VAL A 211 3.31 10.14 -12.86
N CYS A 212 4.18 9.14 -13.05
CA CYS A 212 4.26 8.36 -14.29
C CYS A 212 3.63 6.97 -14.16
N VAL A 213 2.61 6.78 -13.30
CA VAL A 213 1.89 5.51 -13.07
C VAL A 213 2.62 4.52 -12.17
N THR A 214 3.94 4.58 -12.12
CA THR A 214 4.74 3.57 -11.39
C THR A 214 5.83 4.23 -10.58
N ALA A 215 6.18 3.58 -9.48
CA ALA A 215 7.37 3.84 -8.70
C ALA A 215 8.61 3.18 -9.34
N ILE A 216 9.63 2.89 -8.53
CA ILE A 216 10.52 1.76 -8.83
C ILE A 216 9.84 0.49 -8.32
N GLU A 217 9.11 -0.18 -9.18
CA GLU A 217 8.38 -1.42 -8.86
C GLU A 217 9.33 -2.59 -8.66
N THR A 218 9.16 -3.38 -7.61
CA THR A 218 10.07 -4.48 -7.24
C THR A 218 9.40 -5.52 -6.32
N ALA A 219 10.04 -6.67 -6.15
CA ALA A 219 9.63 -7.66 -5.15
C ALA A 219 10.14 -7.30 -3.76
N LEU A 220 9.25 -7.35 -2.76
CA LEU A 220 9.57 -7.04 -1.37
C LEU A 220 9.24 -8.21 -0.44
N GLN A 221 9.94 -8.24 0.69
CA GLN A 221 9.63 -9.08 1.84
C GLN A 221 9.22 -8.13 2.96
N GLY A 222 7.97 -8.21 3.38
CA GLY A 222 7.41 -7.40 4.46
C GLY A 222 7.24 -8.24 5.71
N ARG A 223 7.59 -7.73 6.87
CA ARG A 223 7.21 -8.34 8.15
C ARG A 223 6.17 -7.45 8.82
N PHE A 224 5.03 -8.04 9.14
CA PHE A 224 3.89 -7.34 9.70
C PHE A 224 3.47 -7.98 11.02
N ARG A 225 2.94 -7.17 11.94
CA ARG A 225 2.09 -7.66 13.03
C ARG A 225 0.66 -7.25 12.74
N LEU A 226 -0.25 -8.23 12.79
CA LEU A 226 -1.66 -8.00 12.48
C LEU A 226 -2.47 -8.09 13.77
N THR A 227 -2.93 -6.95 14.26
CA THR A 227 -3.63 -6.83 15.54
C THR A 227 -5.07 -6.38 15.32
N LEU A 228 -6.03 -7.16 15.81
CA LEU A 228 -7.44 -6.79 15.79
C LEU A 228 -7.76 -5.76 16.88
N ARG A 229 -8.33 -4.63 16.49
CA ARG A 229 -8.73 -3.52 17.36
C ARG A 229 -10.26 -3.43 17.43
N LYS A 230 -10.82 -4.02 18.49
CA LYS A 230 -12.26 -3.98 18.82
C LYS A 230 -12.68 -2.65 19.46
N ASP A 231 -11.70 -1.87 19.93
CA ASP A 231 -11.87 -0.59 20.61
C ASP A 231 -11.90 0.61 19.66
N LEU A 232 -11.57 0.38 18.37
CA LEU A 232 -11.56 1.39 17.32
C LEU A 232 -12.71 1.15 16.34
N LYS A 233 -13.17 2.24 15.72
CA LYS A 233 -14.17 2.18 14.64
C LYS A 233 -13.85 3.24 13.60
N PHE A 234 -13.50 2.79 12.40
CA PHE A 234 -13.18 3.66 11.27
C PHE A 234 -14.05 3.31 10.06
N ASP A 235 -14.34 4.31 9.25
CA ASP A 235 -15.03 4.12 7.95
C ASP A 235 -14.03 4.17 6.78
N TYR A 236 -12.80 4.61 7.03
CA TYR A 236 -11.73 4.77 6.04
C TYR A 236 -10.36 4.56 6.68
N PRO A 237 -9.31 4.21 5.92
CA PRO A 237 -7.99 4.01 6.49
C PRO A 237 -7.43 5.24 7.20
N ARG A 238 -6.82 4.99 8.37
CA ARG A 238 -5.95 5.92 9.08
C ARG A 238 -4.59 5.26 9.26
N ALA A 239 -3.56 6.04 9.55
CA ALA A 239 -2.24 5.49 9.81
C ALA A 239 -1.48 6.34 10.81
N GLU A 240 -0.34 5.85 11.26
CA GLU A 240 0.59 6.64 12.05
C GLU A 240 2.02 6.16 11.83
N THR A 241 2.97 7.07 11.99
CA THR A 241 4.38 6.74 12.13
C THR A 241 4.80 6.89 13.59
N ALA A 242 6.08 6.70 13.89
CA ALA A 242 6.63 7.01 15.21
C ALA A 242 6.37 8.48 15.62
N THR A 243 6.30 9.40 14.65
CA THR A 243 6.26 10.84 14.90
C THR A 243 4.95 11.51 14.50
N HIS A 244 4.13 10.92 13.62
CA HIS A 244 2.92 11.57 13.09
C HIS A 244 1.68 10.69 13.19
N TYR A 245 0.53 11.33 13.40
CA TYR A 245 -0.76 10.76 13.02
C TYR A 245 -1.04 11.08 11.55
N MET A 246 -1.75 10.19 10.88
CA MET A 246 -2.11 10.32 9.48
C MET A 246 -3.56 9.96 9.23
N THR A 247 -4.28 10.84 8.55
CA THR A 247 -5.56 10.53 7.93
C THR A 247 -5.39 10.62 6.42
N MET A 248 -6.24 9.96 5.65
CA MET A 248 -6.12 9.97 4.20
C MET A 248 -7.48 9.86 3.54
N ALA A 249 -7.55 10.28 2.28
CA ALA A 249 -8.73 10.15 1.46
C ALA A 249 -8.35 9.94 0.01
N MET A 250 -9.19 9.17 -0.69
CA MET A 250 -9.07 8.93 -2.11
C MET A 250 -10.35 9.32 -2.83
N ASP A 251 -10.21 10.05 -3.93
CA ASP A 251 -11.29 10.57 -4.76
C ASP A 251 -10.69 10.95 -6.14
N PRO A 252 -11.45 10.86 -7.26
CA PRO A 252 -10.97 11.37 -8.55
C PRO A 252 -10.52 12.84 -8.52
N ASP A 253 -11.06 13.63 -7.59
CA ASP A 253 -10.71 15.03 -7.37
C ASP A 253 -9.85 15.23 -6.11
N LEU A 254 -8.68 15.86 -6.27
CA LEU A 254 -7.76 16.15 -5.15
C LEU A 254 -8.38 17.12 -4.14
N ASP A 255 -9.25 18.03 -4.56
CA ASP A 255 -9.91 18.95 -3.63
C ASP A 255 -10.87 18.20 -2.71
N GLN A 256 -11.57 17.18 -3.23
CA GLN A 256 -12.40 16.29 -2.41
C GLN A 256 -11.54 15.44 -1.47
N CYS A 257 -10.36 14.99 -1.91
CA CYS A 257 -9.41 14.30 -1.04
C CYS A 257 -8.97 15.20 0.13
N VAL A 258 -8.59 16.46 -0.14
CA VAL A 258 -8.24 17.44 0.90
C VAL A 258 -9.36 17.57 1.93
N VAL A 259 -10.59 17.82 1.47
CA VAL A 259 -11.75 18.03 2.35
C VAL A 259 -11.99 16.80 3.24
N ARG A 260 -11.91 15.60 2.70
CA ARG A 260 -12.17 14.35 3.45
C ARG A 260 -11.05 14.04 4.43
N ALA A 261 -9.78 14.08 3.99
CA ALA A 261 -8.63 13.81 4.85
C ALA A 261 -8.57 14.80 6.02
N LEU A 262 -8.83 16.09 5.76
CA LEU A 262 -8.83 17.12 6.79
C LEU A 262 -9.99 16.98 7.79
N ARG A 263 -11.20 16.64 7.32
CA ARG A 263 -12.34 16.34 8.20
C ARG A 263 -12.04 15.16 9.12
N ASP A 264 -11.40 14.13 8.61
CA ASP A 264 -11.02 12.98 9.42
C ASP A 264 -9.90 13.33 10.41
N MET A 265 -8.95 14.19 10.05
CA MET A 265 -7.93 14.69 10.98
C MET A 265 -8.56 15.48 12.14
N ILE A 266 -9.54 16.33 11.85
CA ILE A 266 -10.29 17.07 12.87
C ILE A 266 -11.00 16.11 13.83
N ALA A 267 -11.60 15.03 13.31
CA ALA A 267 -12.21 13.99 14.14
C ALA A 267 -11.16 13.29 15.02
N LEU A 268 -10.03 12.87 14.43
CA LEU A 268 -8.91 12.25 15.15
C LEU A 268 -8.39 13.13 16.29
N LEU A 269 -8.25 14.44 16.08
CA LEU A 269 -7.80 15.36 17.12
C LEU A 269 -8.83 15.53 18.25
N GLY A 270 -10.12 15.49 17.92
CA GLY A 270 -11.19 15.39 18.91
C GLY A 270 -11.08 14.11 19.74
N GLU A 271 -10.83 12.97 19.10
CA GLU A 271 -10.71 11.65 19.76
C GLU A 271 -9.44 11.54 20.62
N THR A 272 -8.30 12.02 20.14
CA THR A 272 -6.98 11.80 20.76
C THR A 272 -6.55 12.88 21.73
N ARG A 273 -7.07 14.11 21.57
CA ARG A 273 -6.69 15.27 22.38
C ARG A 273 -7.86 15.98 23.04
N ASN A 274 -9.10 15.54 22.78
CA ASN A 274 -10.33 16.16 23.28
C ASN A 274 -10.45 17.64 22.90
N LEU A 275 -9.97 18.00 21.70
CA LEU A 275 -10.16 19.35 21.16
C LEU A 275 -11.60 19.54 20.67
N SER A 276 -12.08 20.79 20.78
CA SER A 276 -13.28 21.19 20.06
C SER A 276 -13.04 21.09 18.55
N ARG A 277 -14.10 21.02 17.75
CA ARG A 277 -13.99 20.94 16.29
C ARG A 277 -13.31 22.18 15.71
N GLU A 278 -13.59 23.35 16.28
CA GLU A 278 -13.01 24.65 15.89
C GLU A 278 -11.52 24.75 16.26
N ASP A 279 -11.13 24.30 17.45
CA ASP A 279 -9.74 24.29 17.88
C ASP A 279 -8.92 23.28 17.08
N ALA A 280 -9.45 22.08 16.85
CA ALA A 280 -8.82 21.06 16.01
C ALA A 280 -8.62 21.58 14.57
N TYR A 281 -9.62 22.25 14.00
CA TYR A 281 -9.48 22.84 12.66
C TYR A 281 -8.42 23.95 12.63
N THR A 282 -8.39 24.80 13.65
CA THR A 282 -7.35 25.83 13.79
C THR A 282 -5.97 25.21 13.93
N LEU A 283 -5.81 24.17 14.75
CA LEU A 283 -4.55 23.45 14.91
C LEU A 283 -4.09 22.83 13.60
N CYS A 284 -4.99 22.20 12.83
CA CYS A 284 -4.65 21.68 11.51
C CYS A 284 -4.09 22.78 10.60
N SER A 285 -4.66 23.99 10.62
CA SER A 285 -4.15 25.10 9.80
C SER A 285 -2.76 25.59 10.22
N LEU A 286 -2.35 25.33 11.47
CA LEU A 286 -1.08 25.79 12.02
C LEU A 286 0.03 24.72 11.92
N ALA A 287 -0.36 23.44 11.90
CA ALA A 287 0.58 22.35 12.16
C ALA A 287 0.34 21.05 11.37
N ALA A 288 -0.75 20.94 10.60
CA ALA A 288 -0.97 19.77 9.76
C ALA A 288 -0.50 20.00 8.32
N ASP A 289 0.10 18.96 7.72
CA ASP A 289 0.56 18.95 6.34
C ASP A 289 -0.39 18.11 5.48
N LEU A 290 -0.92 18.71 4.41
CA LEU A 290 -1.65 17.99 3.36
C LEU A 290 -0.68 17.63 2.23
N ARG A 291 -0.47 16.34 2.02
CA ARG A 291 0.42 15.82 0.99
C ARG A 291 -0.32 15.02 -0.06
N VAL A 292 0.10 15.18 -1.32
CA VAL A 292 -0.38 14.34 -2.41
C VAL A 292 0.22 12.95 -2.25
N THR A 293 -0.65 11.95 -2.12
CA THR A 293 -0.25 10.55 -2.02
C THR A 293 0.14 10.02 -3.40
N GLN A 294 -0.85 9.93 -4.30
CA GLN A 294 -0.71 9.52 -5.69
C GLN A 294 -1.74 10.26 -6.56
N THR A 295 -1.55 10.25 -7.88
CA THR A 295 -2.45 10.93 -8.83
C THR A 295 -2.92 10.06 -10.00
N VAL A 296 -2.65 8.75 -9.98
CA VAL A 296 -2.63 7.89 -11.18
C VAL A 296 -3.56 6.67 -11.10
N ASN A 297 -4.18 6.40 -9.96
CA ASN A 297 -4.92 5.15 -9.70
C ASN A 297 -6.40 5.17 -10.12
N GLY A 298 -6.79 6.10 -10.97
CA GLY A 298 -8.19 6.41 -11.28
C GLY A 298 -8.89 7.21 -10.18
N SER A 299 -8.66 6.89 -8.91
CA SER A 299 -8.83 7.83 -7.78
C SER A 299 -7.47 8.36 -7.38
N LYS A 300 -7.38 9.66 -7.05
CA LYS A 300 -6.17 10.32 -6.55
C LYS A 300 -6.18 10.28 -5.02
N GLY A 301 -5.09 10.67 -4.39
CA GLY A 301 -4.97 10.62 -2.93
C GLY A 301 -4.36 11.85 -2.29
N ILE A 302 -4.90 12.23 -1.12
CA ILE A 302 -4.27 13.14 -0.17
C ILE A 302 -4.14 12.42 1.18
N HIS A 303 -3.00 12.56 1.84
CA HIS A 303 -2.83 12.23 3.25
C HIS A 303 -2.53 13.50 4.06
N CYS A 304 -3.20 13.65 5.20
CA CYS A 304 -2.98 14.72 6.15
C CYS A 304 -2.12 14.19 7.29
N MET A 305 -1.02 14.87 7.62
CA MET A 305 -0.10 14.47 8.69
C MET A 305 -0.07 15.54 9.78
N ILE A 306 0.01 15.12 11.03
CA ILE A 306 0.29 16.03 12.15
C ILE A 306 1.23 15.36 13.15
N GLU A 307 2.23 16.10 13.62
CA GLU A 307 3.20 15.59 14.60
C GLU A 307 2.52 15.25 15.94
N LYS A 308 2.79 14.06 16.47
CA LYS A 308 2.28 13.60 17.77
C LYS A 308 2.74 14.50 18.91
N ALA A 309 3.96 15.03 18.84
CA ALA A 309 4.49 15.97 19.82
C ALA A 309 3.67 17.27 19.87
N ILE A 310 3.20 17.77 18.71
CA ILE A 310 2.32 18.95 18.67
C ILE A 310 0.96 18.64 19.30
N VAL A 311 0.42 17.44 19.03
CA VAL A 311 -0.87 17.02 19.60
C VAL A 311 -0.82 16.90 21.12
N HIS A 312 0.26 16.32 21.67
CA HIS A 312 0.33 15.93 23.09
C HIS A 312 1.13 16.88 23.99
N GLY A 313 1.95 17.77 23.42
CA GLY A 313 2.89 18.64 24.16
C GLY A 313 4.14 17.90 24.60
#